data_AF-A0A8H7D4F8-F1
#
_entry.id   AF-A0A8H7D4F8-F1
#
_cell.length_a   1.000
_cell.length_b   1.000
_cell.length_c   1.000
_cell.angle_alpha   90.00
_cell.angle_beta   90.00
_cell.angle_gamma   90.00
#
_symmetry.space_group_name_H-M   'P 1'
#
loop_
_entity.id
_entity.type
_entity.pdbx_description
1 polymer ?
#
loop_
_entity_poly.entity_id
_entity_poly.type
_entity_poly.pdbx_seq_one_letter_code
_entity_poly.pdbx_strand_id
1 'polypeptide(L)'
;MCHFCGNVGHSPATMDPRPMSELKLTEAEYAEYKSHSSSDTLYKSLADKDSPKLRVIGFNDDTRAVFRTCNPEGHEYIEVPWSDMDSVKWIAQRLEDEIRVSLHHWYLATADGVIFKTFGELVCTSAAFRVKGQVVLTLLMPTDLSTFSASHSKQHKWKQTTAAPCASADALEKCVAQFHLIEPRPSTAWSVYFAQRSAADKYVQDQLDEYVGQDRPAVYEKIEEAVDRVLDCLELDEAQPSLHDCIVPLLADLADDGWGNLLSRIYSPTNPAAVDVYLEYHYRTRYQSVEFFCNVYYRPQPSITETKLTLSTPRSPTKLNGFRPLLQMGLADMPPGKRWRAIEERTFDLSEAQARSLHRILFGEASASGSESDSTTGLDLAEEISVREMIELLLASVGIAFYTAFDPDDEDDVDSFEMGELRWEGLDGSARWLGRNIRSVSGDAPMKDDNKDSDKEDDDYEDEDEYSDEDDEDFGRGGGDCRHQ
;
A
#
# COMPACT_ATOMS: atom_id res chain seq x y z
N MET A 1 2.26 -5.95 14.49
CA MET A 1 1.50 -6.44 15.67
C MET A 1 1.37 -5.31 16.70
N CYS A 2 0.39 -4.43 16.53
CA CYS A 2 0.13 -3.33 17.44
C CYS A 2 -0.19 -3.81 18.87
N HIS A 3 0.55 -3.30 19.85
CA HIS A 3 0.41 -3.64 21.28
C HIS A 3 -0.93 -3.17 21.89
N PHE A 4 -1.72 -2.37 21.15
CA PHE A 4 -3.09 -1.95 21.50
C PHE A 4 -4.18 -2.91 20.97
N CYS A 5 -3.83 -3.89 20.14
CA CYS A 5 -4.74 -4.96 19.73
C CYS A 5 -4.78 -6.12 20.74
N GLY A 6 -4.23 -5.90 21.95
CA GLY A 6 -4.19 -6.89 23.01
C GLY A 6 -5.57 -7.30 23.46
N ASN A 7 -6.04 -8.43 22.91
CA ASN A 7 -6.82 -9.47 23.59
C ASN A 7 -7.80 -8.96 24.66
N VAL A 8 -8.66 -8.00 24.34
CA VAL A 8 -9.97 -7.96 24.99
C VAL A 8 -10.77 -9.03 24.26
N GLY A 9 -10.57 -10.27 24.69
CA GLY A 9 -11.49 -11.34 24.41
C GLY A 9 -12.84 -10.97 25.02
N HIS A 10 -13.62 -10.16 24.31
CA HIS A 10 -15.05 -10.18 24.44
C HIS A 10 -15.46 -11.57 24.02
N SER A 11 -15.52 -12.48 25.00
CA SER A 11 -16.39 -13.64 24.95
C SER A 11 -17.67 -13.16 24.29
N PRO A 12 -18.14 -13.78 23.19
CA PRO A 12 -19.30 -13.28 22.46
C PRO A 12 -20.44 -13.19 23.47
N ALA A 13 -20.71 -11.96 23.93
CA ALA A 13 -21.82 -11.69 24.80
C ALA A 13 -23.01 -12.26 24.06
N THR A 14 -23.79 -13.10 24.73
CA THR A 14 -24.92 -13.81 24.14
C THR A 14 -25.77 -12.76 23.46
N MET A 15 -25.71 -12.70 22.13
CA MET A 15 -26.20 -11.55 21.40
C MET A 15 -27.70 -11.46 21.58
N ASP A 16 -28.18 -10.29 22.01
CA ASP A 16 -29.59 -10.07 22.28
C ASP A 16 -30.37 -10.20 20.97
N PRO A 17 -31.28 -11.19 20.84
CA PRO A 17 -31.98 -11.45 19.58
C PRO A 17 -33.13 -10.47 19.34
N ARG A 18 -33.38 -9.53 20.26
CA ARG A 18 -34.45 -8.54 20.13
C ARG A 18 -34.20 -7.60 18.95
N PRO A 19 -35.27 -7.12 18.30
CA PRO A 19 -35.15 -6.08 17.29
C PRO A 19 -34.55 -4.81 17.91
N MET A 20 -33.81 -4.06 17.11
CA MET A 20 -33.12 -2.83 17.50
C MET A 20 -34.05 -1.79 18.11
N SER A 21 -35.29 -1.72 17.59
CA SER A 21 -36.34 -0.86 18.13
C SER A 21 -36.68 -1.15 19.61
N GLU A 22 -36.54 -2.39 20.06
CA GLU A 22 -36.72 -2.80 21.46
C GLU A 22 -35.46 -2.62 22.32
N LEU A 23 -34.29 -2.42 21.70
CA LEU A 23 -33.02 -2.15 22.38
C LEU A 23 -32.81 -0.65 22.66
N LYS A 24 -33.71 0.20 22.15
CA LYS A 24 -33.66 1.65 22.34
C LYS A 24 -33.93 2.02 23.81
N LEU A 25 -32.95 2.66 24.43
CA LEU A 25 -33.04 3.13 25.80
C LEU A 25 -33.87 4.41 25.87
N THR A 26 -34.64 4.55 26.94
CA THR A 26 -35.25 5.84 27.29
C THR A 26 -34.16 6.85 27.66
N GLU A 27 -34.51 8.14 27.70
CA GLU A 27 -33.55 9.20 28.03
C GLU A 27 -32.88 9.00 29.41
N ALA A 28 -33.67 8.56 30.40
CA ALA A 28 -33.18 8.32 31.75
C ALA A 28 -32.24 7.09 31.81
N GLU A 29 -32.64 5.99 31.17
CA GLU A 29 -31.81 4.78 31.09
C GLU A 29 -30.51 5.05 30.33
N TYR A 30 -30.57 5.84 29.26
CA TYR A 30 -29.40 6.21 28.48
C TYR A 30 -28.43 7.09 29.28
N ALA A 31 -28.94 8.07 30.03
CA ALA A 31 -28.14 8.90 30.91
C ALA A 31 -27.44 8.06 32.00
N GLU A 32 -28.15 7.09 32.57
CA GLU A 32 -27.58 6.14 33.54
C GLU A 32 -26.51 5.26 32.88
N TYR A 33 -26.77 4.70 31.70
CA TYR A 33 -25.81 3.93 30.92
C TYR A 33 -24.51 4.71 30.62
N LYS A 34 -24.63 5.97 30.17
CA LYS A 34 -23.48 6.84 29.91
C LYS A 34 -22.71 7.20 31.18
N SER A 35 -23.39 7.33 32.32
CA SER A 35 -22.71 7.60 33.61
C SER A 35 -21.78 6.47 34.07
N HIS A 36 -22.05 5.23 33.62
CA HIS A 36 -21.23 4.05 33.91
C HIS A 36 -20.18 3.75 32.84
N SER A 37 -20.34 4.32 31.64
CA SER A 37 -19.34 4.21 30.57
C SER A 37 -18.18 5.16 30.89
N SER A 38 -17.01 4.64 31.24
CA SER A 38 -15.85 5.49 31.48
C SER A 38 -15.51 6.29 30.22
N SER A 39 -15.47 7.61 30.36
CA SER A 39 -15.00 8.55 29.33
C SER A 39 -13.47 8.47 29.19
N ASP A 40 -12.90 7.27 29.09
CA ASP A 40 -11.47 7.04 28.97
C ASP A 40 -11.02 7.10 27.51
N THR A 41 -11.30 8.22 26.85
CA THR A 41 -10.59 8.58 25.63
C THR A 41 -9.73 9.81 25.90
N LEU A 42 -8.42 9.59 25.94
CA LEU A 42 -7.39 10.63 26.13
C LEU A 42 -7.39 11.69 25.03
N TYR A 43 -8.00 11.40 23.88
CA TYR A 43 -8.17 12.33 22.77
C TYR A 43 -9.62 12.78 22.73
N LYS A 44 -9.88 14.06 22.43
CA LYS A 44 -11.21 14.55 22.05
C LYS A 44 -11.27 14.55 20.53
N SER A 45 -12.37 14.08 19.96
CA SER A 45 -12.62 14.30 18.55
C SER A 45 -12.55 15.78 18.20
N LEU A 46 -12.02 16.03 17.00
CA LEU A 46 -11.94 17.35 16.37
C LEU A 46 -13.22 17.73 15.60
N ALA A 47 -14.15 16.80 15.40
CA ALA A 47 -15.38 17.05 14.67
C ALA A 47 -16.35 17.90 15.51
N ASP A 48 -16.84 18.98 14.90
CA ASP A 48 -17.84 19.90 15.45
C ASP A 48 -19.11 19.91 14.59
N LYS A 49 -20.00 20.88 14.81
CA LYS A 49 -21.27 20.98 14.09
C LYS A 49 -21.13 21.43 12.64
N ASP A 50 -20.02 22.09 12.32
CA ASP A 50 -19.72 22.65 11.00
C ASP A 50 -18.85 21.68 10.17
N SER A 51 -18.39 20.59 10.79
CA SER A 51 -17.62 19.53 10.15
C SER A 51 -18.44 18.77 9.10
N PRO A 52 -17.76 18.12 8.13
CA PRO A 52 -18.42 17.26 7.15
C PRO A 52 -19.31 16.22 7.83
N LYS A 53 -20.45 15.90 7.19
CA LYS A 53 -21.40 14.93 7.70
C LYS A 53 -21.40 13.68 6.83
N LEU A 54 -21.27 12.53 7.47
CA LEU A 54 -21.54 11.24 6.85
C LEU A 54 -23.00 10.86 7.07
N ARG A 55 -23.55 10.06 6.17
CA ARG A 55 -24.91 9.54 6.25
C ARG A 55 -24.88 8.10 6.73
N VAL A 56 -25.65 7.77 7.76
CA VAL A 56 -25.87 6.38 8.20
C VAL A 56 -27.26 5.94 7.79
N ILE A 57 -27.37 4.84 7.04
CA ILE A 57 -28.63 4.24 6.56
C ILE A 57 -28.91 2.90 7.22
N GLY A 58 -30.19 2.55 7.38
CA GLY A 58 -30.60 1.27 7.96
C GLY A 58 -30.61 0.16 6.91
N PHE A 59 -29.99 -0.98 7.22
CA PHE A 59 -29.97 -2.13 6.31
C PHE A 59 -31.35 -2.73 6.06
N ASN A 60 -32.12 -2.96 7.13
CA ASN A 60 -33.42 -3.64 7.12
C ASN A 60 -34.53 -2.75 7.68
N ASP A 61 -35.77 -3.24 7.68
CA ASP A 61 -36.92 -2.46 8.14
C ASP A 61 -36.85 -2.04 9.62
N ASP A 62 -36.18 -2.84 10.46
CA ASP A 62 -36.04 -2.59 11.90
C ASP A 62 -35.04 -1.45 12.18
N THR A 63 -33.85 -1.51 11.61
CA THR A 63 -32.86 -0.41 11.67
C THR A 63 -33.40 0.88 11.06
N ARG A 64 -34.14 0.80 9.94
CA ARG A 64 -34.84 1.97 9.34
C ARG A 64 -35.95 2.52 10.23
N ALA A 65 -36.68 1.65 10.93
CA ALA A 65 -37.71 2.08 11.86
C ALA A 65 -37.10 2.88 13.02
N VAL A 66 -35.96 2.47 13.57
CA VAL A 66 -35.23 3.23 14.59
C VAL A 66 -34.92 4.63 14.08
N PHE A 67 -34.36 4.77 12.89
CA PHE A 67 -34.04 6.08 12.30
C PHE A 67 -35.28 6.95 12.10
N ARG A 68 -36.39 6.40 11.60
CA ARG A 68 -37.66 7.13 11.50
C ARG A 68 -38.17 7.65 12.84
N THR A 69 -37.91 6.96 13.95
CA THR A 69 -38.28 7.44 15.30
C THR A 69 -37.34 8.50 15.86
N CYS A 70 -36.07 8.51 15.43
CA CYS A 70 -35.08 9.49 15.87
C CYS A 70 -35.11 10.77 15.03
N ASN A 71 -35.59 10.68 13.78
CA ASN A 71 -35.62 11.80 12.87
C ASN A 71 -37.02 12.46 12.82
N PRO A 72 -37.18 13.73 13.24
CA PRO A 72 -38.47 14.40 13.25
C PRO A 72 -39.06 14.60 11.84
N GLU A 73 -38.22 14.61 10.81
CA GLU A 73 -38.64 14.71 9.40
C GLU A 73 -39.01 13.36 8.80
N GLY A 74 -38.81 12.25 9.54
CA GLY A 74 -39.15 10.90 9.11
C GLY A 74 -38.18 10.28 8.11
N HIS A 75 -36.98 10.85 7.94
CA HIS A 75 -35.96 10.25 7.07
C HIS A 75 -35.47 8.90 7.61
N GLU A 76 -35.07 8.03 6.69
CA GLU A 76 -34.50 6.70 7.00
C GLU A 76 -32.97 6.74 7.13
N TYR A 77 -32.43 7.88 7.56
CA TYR A 77 -31.00 8.06 7.78
C TYR A 77 -30.72 9.08 8.90
N ILE A 78 -29.52 9.00 9.44
CA ILE A 78 -28.95 9.97 10.40
C ILE A 78 -27.68 10.56 9.81
N GLU A 79 -27.51 11.87 9.94
CA GLU A 79 -26.26 12.52 9.56
C GLU A 79 -25.38 12.71 10.81
N VAL A 80 -24.15 12.23 10.73
CA VAL A 80 -23.19 12.27 11.84
C VAL A 80 -22.01 13.13 11.42
N PRO A 81 -21.64 14.18 12.18
CA PRO A 81 -20.43 14.95 11.90
C PRO A 81 -19.20 14.08 12.15
N TRP A 82 -18.15 14.25 11.34
CA TRP A 82 -16.91 13.49 11.45
C TRP A 82 -15.70 14.30 10.96
N SER A 83 -14.50 13.78 11.24
CA SER A 83 -13.20 14.34 10.82
C SER A 83 -12.25 13.20 10.46
N ASP A 84 -11.26 13.44 9.59
CA ASP A 84 -10.27 12.44 9.19
C ASP A 84 -9.47 11.88 10.37
N MET A 85 -9.34 12.65 11.45
CA MET A 85 -8.66 12.25 12.68
C MET A 85 -9.56 11.49 13.66
N ASP A 86 -10.86 11.33 13.36
CA ASP A 86 -11.73 10.49 14.17
C ASP A 86 -11.34 9.02 14.02
N SER A 87 -11.64 8.23 15.05
CA SER A 87 -11.77 6.79 14.87
C SER A 87 -13.23 6.43 14.60
N VAL A 88 -13.48 5.27 14.01
CA VAL A 88 -14.84 4.76 13.76
C VAL A 88 -15.66 4.73 15.07
N LYS A 89 -15.01 4.59 16.22
CA LYS A 89 -15.62 4.62 17.56
C LYS A 89 -16.27 5.96 17.87
N TRP A 90 -15.65 7.07 17.46
CA TRP A 90 -16.21 8.39 17.68
C TRP A 90 -17.48 8.59 16.87
N ILE A 91 -17.45 8.18 15.61
CA ILE A 91 -18.64 8.18 14.74
C ILE A 91 -19.72 7.30 15.36
N ALA A 92 -19.36 6.09 15.80
CA ALA A 92 -20.29 5.15 16.42
C ALA A 92 -20.89 5.69 17.72
N GLN A 93 -20.11 6.38 18.55
CA GLN A 93 -20.59 7.00 19.80
C GLN A 93 -21.55 8.16 19.53
N ARG A 94 -21.28 9.01 18.53
CA ARG A 94 -22.24 10.06 18.14
C ARG A 94 -23.53 9.47 17.60
N LEU A 95 -23.42 8.41 16.80
CA LEU A 95 -24.60 7.69 16.34
C LEU A 95 -25.37 7.09 17.52
N GLU A 96 -24.67 6.46 18.48
CA GLU A 96 -25.22 5.93 19.72
C GLU A 96 -26.01 6.99 20.50
N ASP A 97 -25.51 8.24 20.57
CA ASP A 97 -26.18 9.35 21.23
C ASP A 97 -27.52 9.71 20.57
N GLU A 98 -27.59 9.63 19.23
CA GLU A 98 -28.79 9.92 18.45
C GLU A 98 -29.82 8.77 18.49
N ILE A 99 -29.38 7.51 18.39
CA ILE A 99 -30.29 6.35 18.36
C ILE A 99 -30.62 5.80 19.74
N ARG A 100 -29.79 6.08 20.75
CA ARG A 100 -29.89 5.59 22.13
C ARG A 100 -29.90 4.05 22.24
N VAL A 101 -29.19 3.38 21.34
CA VAL A 101 -28.97 1.92 21.35
C VAL A 101 -27.48 1.68 21.54
N SER A 102 -27.10 0.93 22.57
CA SER A 102 -25.69 0.70 22.90
C SER A 102 -24.89 0.16 21.71
N LEU A 103 -23.67 0.67 21.52
CA LEU A 103 -22.71 0.27 20.48
C LEU A 103 -22.33 -1.22 20.50
N HIS A 104 -22.76 -1.98 21.52
CA HIS A 104 -22.52 -3.41 21.66
C HIS A 104 -23.54 -4.26 20.87
N HIS A 105 -24.59 -3.63 20.34
CA HIS A 105 -25.71 -4.31 19.69
C HIS A 105 -25.75 -4.17 18.18
N TRP A 106 -24.81 -3.45 17.57
CA TRP A 106 -24.83 -3.17 16.15
C TRP A 106 -23.43 -2.95 15.59
N TYR A 107 -23.33 -2.99 14.27
CA TYR A 107 -22.12 -2.77 13.48
C TYR A 107 -22.36 -1.66 12.46
N LEU A 108 -21.27 -1.05 12.01
CA LEU A 108 -21.26 -0.23 10.81
C LEU A 108 -20.61 -1.01 9.68
N ALA A 109 -21.14 -0.83 8.49
CA ALA A 109 -20.51 -1.31 7.27
C ALA A 109 -20.50 -0.24 6.20
N THR A 110 -19.54 -0.32 5.30
CA THR A 110 -19.44 0.55 4.13
C THR A 110 -20.33 0.02 3.00
N ALA A 111 -20.62 0.87 2.01
CA ALA A 111 -21.44 0.48 0.86
C ALA A 111 -20.79 -0.63 0.00
N ASP A 112 -19.46 -0.71 -0.01
CA ASP A 112 -18.68 -1.72 -0.70
C ASP A 112 -18.45 -3.00 0.12
N GLY A 113 -19.02 -3.10 1.34
CA GLY A 113 -19.10 -4.35 2.08
C GLY A 113 -18.09 -4.57 3.20
N VAL A 114 -17.32 -3.55 3.58
CA VAL A 114 -16.38 -3.60 4.71
C VAL A 114 -17.18 -3.49 5.99
N ILE A 115 -17.03 -4.46 6.90
CA ILE A 115 -17.73 -4.47 8.19
C ILE A 115 -16.74 -4.10 9.31
N PHE A 116 -17.01 -3.01 10.01
CA PHE A 116 -16.20 -2.56 11.16
C PHE A 116 -16.49 -3.44 12.38
N LYS A 117 -15.74 -4.55 12.51
CA LYS A 117 -15.85 -5.49 13.66
C LYS A 117 -15.38 -4.87 14.97
N THR A 118 -14.45 -3.93 14.88
CA THR A 118 -14.03 -3.08 15.98
C THR A 118 -14.11 -1.64 15.53
N PHE A 119 -14.37 -0.73 16.47
CA PHE A 119 -14.43 0.70 16.15
C PHE A 119 -13.11 1.44 16.43
N GLY A 120 -12.03 0.71 16.72
CA GLY A 120 -10.73 1.31 17.07
C GLY A 120 -10.00 1.97 15.90
N GLU A 121 -10.35 1.60 14.67
CA GLU A 121 -9.69 2.04 13.44
C GLU A 121 -9.86 3.55 13.21
N LEU A 122 -8.77 4.21 12.79
CA LEU A 122 -8.79 5.62 12.40
C LEU A 122 -9.46 5.78 11.04
N VAL A 123 -10.31 6.79 10.92
CA VAL A 123 -11.08 7.07 9.72
C VAL A 123 -10.17 7.32 8.51
N CYS A 124 -9.10 8.10 8.68
CA CYS A 124 -8.11 8.37 7.61
C CYS A 124 -7.48 7.09 7.03
N THR A 125 -7.45 5.99 7.78
CA THR A 125 -6.86 4.72 7.32
C THR A 125 -7.81 3.91 6.43
N SER A 126 -9.13 4.12 6.51
CA SER A 126 -10.10 3.38 5.68
C SER A 126 -10.42 4.09 4.37
N ALA A 127 -10.41 3.33 3.27
CA ALA A 127 -10.69 3.83 1.93
C ALA A 127 -12.10 4.45 1.80
N ALA A 128 -13.07 3.95 2.58
CA ALA A 128 -14.46 4.41 2.54
C ALA A 128 -14.65 5.89 2.90
N PHE A 129 -13.67 6.48 3.57
CA PHE A 129 -13.70 7.89 3.98
C PHE A 129 -12.83 8.81 3.11
N ARG A 130 -12.03 8.25 2.19
CA ARG A 130 -11.22 9.01 1.23
C ARG A 130 -12.00 9.37 -0.05
N VAL A 131 -13.26 8.95 -0.16
CA VAL A 131 -14.08 9.14 -1.36
C VAL A 131 -14.47 10.61 -1.53
N LYS A 132 -14.33 11.14 -2.75
CA LYS A 132 -14.84 12.47 -3.13
C LYS A 132 -16.38 12.44 -3.11
N GLY A 133 -16.99 12.87 -2.01
CA GLY A 133 -18.45 12.97 -1.90
C GLY A 133 -18.97 12.75 -0.48
N GLN A 134 -20.26 12.44 -0.38
CA GLN A 134 -20.89 12.09 0.89
C GLN A 134 -20.56 10.65 1.26
N VAL A 135 -19.89 10.46 2.39
CA VAL A 135 -19.65 9.13 2.97
C VAL A 135 -20.99 8.52 3.43
N VAL A 136 -21.26 7.28 3.05
CA VAL A 136 -22.47 6.54 3.44
C VAL A 136 -22.09 5.25 4.15
N LEU A 137 -22.58 5.08 5.38
CA LEU A 137 -22.43 3.87 6.18
C LEU A 137 -23.78 3.19 6.37
N THR A 138 -23.77 1.88 6.51
CA THR A 138 -24.94 1.04 6.76
C THR A 138 -24.87 0.52 8.20
N LEU A 139 -25.96 0.71 8.94
CA LEU A 139 -26.14 0.18 10.28
C LEU A 139 -26.69 -1.25 10.19
N LEU A 140 -26.01 -2.18 10.85
CA LEU A 140 -26.31 -3.61 10.82
C LEU A 140 -26.55 -4.16 12.22
N MET A 141 -27.60 -4.97 12.40
CA MET A 141 -27.71 -5.83 13.57
C MET A 141 -26.83 -7.07 13.39
N PRO A 142 -26.41 -7.74 14.48
CA PRO A 142 -25.66 -8.98 14.37
C PRO A 142 -26.36 -10.08 13.56
N THR A 143 -27.69 -10.12 13.60
CA THR A 143 -28.52 -11.03 12.80
C THR A 143 -28.47 -10.73 11.30
N ASP A 144 -28.09 -9.52 10.90
CA ASP A 144 -28.01 -9.10 9.51
C ASP A 144 -26.67 -9.44 8.87
N LEU A 145 -25.63 -9.71 9.66
CA LEU A 145 -24.25 -9.86 9.17
C LEU A 145 -24.11 -10.92 8.07
N SER A 146 -24.79 -12.06 8.20
CA SER A 146 -24.73 -13.15 7.22
C SER A 146 -25.38 -12.75 5.89
N THR A 147 -26.58 -12.15 5.96
CA THR A 147 -27.31 -11.67 4.77
C THR A 147 -26.57 -10.52 4.10
N PHE A 148 -26.05 -9.56 4.87
CA PHE A 148 -25.27 -8.44 4.36
C PHE A 148 -24.01 -8.95 3.67
N SER A 149 -23.22 -9.80 4.34
CA SER A 149 -22.00 -10.37 3.76
C SER A 149 -22.31 -11.14 2.46
N ALA A 150 -23.37 -11.94 2.43
CA ALA A 150 -23.72 -12.70 1.23
C ALA A 150 -24.10 -11.82 0.02
N SER A 151 -24.57 -10.59 0.26
CA SER A 151 -25.06 -9.69 -0.79
C SER A 151 -24.11 -8.53 -1.12
N HIS A 152 -23.21 -8.18 -0.21
CA HIS A 152 -22.39 -6.97 -0.30
C HIS A 152 -20.91 -7.20 -0.05
N SER A 153 -20.43 -8.41 0.29
CA SER A 153 -19.00 -8.60 0.63
C SER A 153 -18.09 -8.04 -0.46
N LYS A 154 -17.20 -7.13 -0.04
CA LYS A 154 -16.10 -6.64 -0.87
C LYS A 154 -15.28 -7.82 -1.36
N GLN A 155 -15.24 -8.03 -2.67
CA GLN A 155 -14.35 -8.97 -3.30
C GLN A 155 -13.18 -8.21 -3.89
N HIS A 156 -11.98 -8.62 -3.54
CA HIS A 156 -10.76 -8.04 -4.07
C HIS A 156 -10.31 -8.85 -5.28
N LYS A 157 -9.92 -8.15 -6.33
CA LYS A 157 -9.31 -8.74 -7.51
C LYS A 157 -8.05 -7.95 -7.81
N TRP A 158 -7.00 -8.67 -8.15
CA TRP A 158 -5.77 -8.06 -8.65
C TRP A 158 -5.87 -7.73 -10.14
N LYS A 159 -6.50 -8.61 -10.92
CA LYS A 159 -6.55 -8.48 -12.37
C LYS A 159 -7.61 -7.49 -12.83
N GLN A 160 -7.22 -6.66 -13.79
CA GLN A 160 -8.10 -5.74 -14.52
C GLN A 160 -8.84 -6.46 -15.66
N THR A 161 -8.21 -7.46 -16.29
CA THR A 161 -8.82 -8.17 -17.44
C THR A 161 -9.56 -9.44 -17.03
N THR A 162 -10.65 -9.75 -17.75
CA THR A 162 -11.40 -11.00 -17.56
C THR A 162 -10.95 -12.04 -18.56
N ALA A 163 -10.51 -13.21 -18.07
CA ALA A 163 -10.07 -14.31 -18.92
C ALA A 163 -11.11 -14.68 -20.00
N ALA A 164 -10.66 -14.76 -21.25
CA ALA A 164 -11.48 -15.21 -22.36
C ALA A 164 -11.66 -16.75 -22.32
N PRO A 165 -12.85 -17.26 -22.71
CA PRO A 165 -13.06 -18.69 -22.82
C PRO A 165 -12.17 -19.28 -23.92
N CYS A 166 -11.40 -20.32 -23.59
CA CYS A 166 -10.54 -21.02 -24.55
C CYS A 166 -10.75 -22.54 -24.47
N ALA A 167 -11.14 -23.13 -25.60
CA ALA A 167 -11.30 -24.59 -25.74
C ALA A 167 -10.06 -25.29 -26.30
N SER A 168 -9.03 -24.53 -26.66
CA SER A 168 -7.81 -25.08 -27.26
C SER A 168 -7.00 -25.91 -26.28
N ALA A 169 -6.31 -26.91 -26.81
CA ALA A 169 -5.30 -27.66 -26.06
C ALA A 169 -3.92 -26.97 -26.11
N ASP A 170 -3.71 -26.07 -27.07
CA ASP A 170 -2.44 -25.36 -27.25
C ASP A 170 -2.17 -24.42 -26.07
N ALA A 171 -0.93 -24.45 -25.58
CA ALA A 171 -0.56 -23.71 -24.38
C ALA A 171 -0.47 -22.20 -24.63
N LEU A 172 -0.05 -21.78 -25.83
CA LEU A 172 0.03 -20.38 -26.19
C LEU A 172 -1.38 -19.80 -26.33
N GLU A 173 -2.29 -20.49 -27.01
CA GLU A 173 -3.69 -20.05 -27.13
C GLU A 173 -4.40 -19.94 -25.76
N LYS A 174 -4.06 -20.81 -24.80
CA LYS A 174 -4.52 -20.67 -23.41
C LYS A 174 -3.93 -19.44 -22.73
N CYS A 175 -2.65 -19.16 -22.92
CA CYS A 175 -2.02 -17.98 -22.34
C CYS A 175 -2.62 -16.70 -22.91
N VAL A 176 -2.81 -16.62 -24.23
CA VAL A 176 -3.45 -15.47 -24.90
C VAL A 176 -4.84 -15.23 -24.32
N ALA A 177 -5.66 -16.27 -24.17
CA ALA A 177 -7.00 -16.14 -23.64
C ALA A 177 -7.05 -15.81 -22.14
N GLN A 178 -6.16 -16.41 -21.33
CA GLN A 178 -6.17 -16.25 -19.88
C GLN A 178 -5.48 -14.96 -19.40
N PHE A 179 -4.49 -14.50 -20.14
CA PHE A 179 -3.56 -13.45 -19.73
C PHE A 179 -3.45 -12.28 -20.69
N HIS A 180 -4.22 -12.28 -21.78
CA HIS A 180 -4.25 -11.21 -22.79
C HIS A 180 -2.85 -10.84 -23.31
N LEU A 181 -2.06 -11.87 -23.64
CA LEU A 181 -0.71 -11.68 -24.18
C LEU A 181 -0.73 -10.80 -25.43
N ILE A 182 0.26 -9.91 -25.52
CA ILE A 182 0.43 -8.95 -26.61
C ILE A 182 1.47 -9.53 -27.57
N GLU A 183 1.06 -9.80 -28.81
CA GLU A 183 1.92 -10.33 -29.89
C GLU A 183 2.94 -11.41 -29.45
N PRO A 184 2.47 -12.51 -28.81
CA PRO A 184 3.38 -13.48 -28.22
C PRO A 184 4.18 -14.27 -29.26
N ARG A 185 5.48 -14.45 -28.99
CA ARG A 185 6.39 -15.19 -29.86
C ARG A 185 6.21 -16.70 -29.71
N PRO A 186 6.35 -17.48 -30.81
CA PRO A 186 6.32 -18.95 -30.73
C PRO A 186 7.39 -19.49 -29.80
N SER A 187 6.99 -20.33 -28.83
CA SER A 187 7.92 -20.98 -27.91
C SER A 187 7.33 -22.28 -27.35
N THR A 188 8.19 -23.24 -27.02
CA THR A 188 7.79 -24.49 -26.37
C THR A 188 7.57 -24.33 -24.86
N ALA A 189 8.00 -23.21 -24.28
CA ALA A 189 7.92 -22.94 -22.84
C ALA A 189 6.56 -22.37 -22.38
N TRP A 190 5.61 -22.09 -23.28
CA TRP A 190 4.29 -21.55 -22.93
C TRP A 190 3.50 -22.43 -21.97
N SER A 191 3.70 -23.75 -22.00
CA SER A 191 3.05 -24.66 -21.04
C SER A 191 3.57 -24.46 -19.61
N VAL A 192 4.86 -24.21 -19.45
CA VAL A 192 5.50 -23.95 -18.15
C VAL A 192 5.14 -22.55 -17.66
N TYR A 193 5.17 -21.57 -18.56
CA TYR A 193 4.71 -20.21 -18.29
C TYR A 193 3.27 -20.20 -17.79
N PHE A 194 2.35 -20.88 -18.50
CA PHE A 194 0.94 -20.98 -18.11
C PHE A 194 0.80 -21.54 -16.69
N ALA A 195 1.42 -22.68 -16.43
CA ALA A 195 1.33 -23.33 -15.12
C ALA A 195 1.86 -22.43 -13.99
N GLN A 196 2.98 -21.75 -14.22
CA GLN A 196 3.60 -20.90 -13.21
C GLN A 196 2.80 -19.60 -12.99
N ARG A 197 2.39 -18.90 -14.06
CA ARG A 197 1.60 -17.66 -13.96
C ARG A 197 0.22 -17.93 -13.36
N SER A 198 -0.44 -19.03 -13.74
CA SER A 198 -1.70 -19.44 -13.07
C SER A 198 -1.50 -19.75 -11.59
N ALA A 199 -0.36 -20.35 -11.19
CA ALA A 199 -0.07 -20.59 -9.79
C ALA A 199 0.20 -19.28 -9.02
N ALA A 200 0.88 -18.32 -9.66
CA ALA A 200 1.10 -16.98 -9.12
C ALA A 200 -0.21 -16.20 -8.92
N ASP A 201 -1.05 -16.15 -9.96
CA ASP A 201 -2.37 -15.52 -9.89
C ASP A 201 -3.25 -16.14 -8.80
N LYS A 202 -3.26 -17.48 -8.73
CA LYS A 202 -4.00 -18.19 -7.70
C LYS A 202 -3.48 -17.85 -6.30
N TYR A 203 -2.16 -17.80 -6.14
CA TYR A 203 -1.56 -17.45 -4.85
C TYR A 203 -1.99 -16.06 -4.39
N VAL A 204 -1.93 -15.05 -5.27
CA VAL A 204 -2.37 -13.68 -4.95
C VAL A 204 -3.86 -13.63 -4.66
N GLN A 205 -4.70 -14.30 -5.47
CA GLN A 205 -6.13 -14.35 -5.20
C GLN A 205 -6.45 -15.04 -3.88
N ASP A 206 -5.77 -16.16 -3.55
CA ASP A 206 -5.95 -16.86 -2.28
C ASP A 206 -5.59 -15.94 -1.09
N GLN A 207 -4.59 -15.04 -1.22
CA GLN A 207 -4.27 -14.02 -0.22
C GLN A 207 -5.33 -12.90 -0.15
N LEU A 208 -5.80 -12.41 -1.29
CA LEU A 208 -6.85 -11.39 -1.35
C LEU A 208 -8.20 -11.91 -0.79
N ASP A 209 -8.49 -13.19 -0.96
CA ASP A 209 -9.67 -13.85 -0.43
C ASP A 209 -9.71 -13.86 1.11
N GLU A 210 -8.55 -13.75 1.78
CA GLU A 210 -8.47 -13.59 3.25
C GLU A 210 -9.07 -12.25 3.71
N TYR A 211 -9.15 -11.27 2.82
CA TYR A 211 -9.67 -9.92 3.08
C TYR A 211 -11.11 -9.71 2.57
N VAL A 212 -11.84 -10.78 2.23
CA VAL A 212 -13.26 -10.65 1.85
C VAL A 212 -14.06 -9.98 2.96
N GLY A 213 -14.79 -8.92 2.61
CA GLY A 213 -15.55 -8.10 3.56
C GLY A 213 -14.70 -7.22 4.49
N GLN A 214 -13.41 -7.05 4.17
CA GLN A 214 -12.46 -6.14 4.82
C GLN A 214 -11.80 -5.25 3.75
N ASP A 215 -11.18 -4.16 4.16
CA ASP A 215 -10.29 -3.42 3.25
C ASP A 215 -9.06 -4.28 2.91
N ARG A 216 -8.62 -4.22 1.65
CA ARG A 216 -7.36 -4.87 1.27
C ARG A 216 -6.19 -4.09 1.88
N PRO A 217 -5.04 -4.73 2.14
CA PRO A 217 -3.86 -4.02 2.61
C PRO A 217 -3.46 -2.88 1.66
N ALA A 218 -3.18 -1.70 2.22
CA ALA A 218 -2.86 -0.48 1.47
C ALA A 218 -1.68 -0.65 0.50
N VAL A 219 -0.77 -1.59 0.78
CA VAL A 219 0.34 -1.94 -0.12
C VAL A 219 -0.12 -2.38 -1.50
N TYR A 220 -1.22 -3.13 -1.62
CA TYR A 220 -1.74 -3.53 -2.94
C TYR A 220 -2.30 -2.33 -3.70
N GLU A 221 -2.98 -1.40 -3.02
CA GLU A 221 -3.45 -0.15 -3.61
C GLU A 221 -2.28 0.67 -4.14
N LYS A 222 -1.17 0.72 -3.40
CA LYS A 222 0.00 1.50 -3.77
C LYS A 222 0.78 0.91 -4.92
N ILE A 223 0.86 -0.43 -5.01
CA ILE A 223 1.42 -1.09 -6.20
C ILE A 223 0.56 -0.79 -7.42
N GLU A 224 -0.77 -0.88 -7.31
CA GLU A 224 -1.69 -0.54 -8.41
C GLU A 224 -1.56 0.93 -8.83
N GLU A 225 -1.61 1.88 -7.89
CA GLU A 225 -1.43 3.32 -8.15
C GLU A 225 -0.08 3.62 -8.82
N ALA A 226 1.00 3.00 -8.36
CA ALA A 226 2.33 3.21 -8.94
C ALA A 226 2.43 2.65 -10.37
N VAL A 227 1.84 1.48 -10.61
CA VAL A 227 1.81 0.85 -11.94
C VAL A 227 0.95 1.67 -12.90
N ASP A 228 -0.26 2.03 -12.49
CA ASP A 228 -1.17 2.84 -13.29
C ASP A 228 -0.51 4.18 -13.67
N ARG A 229 0.19 4.85 -12.76
CA ARG A 229 0.93 6.09 -13.06
C ARG A 229 1.97 5.90 -14.18
N VAL A 230 2.75 4.82 -14.14
CA VAL A 230 3.75 4.54 -15.19
C VAL A 230 3.04 4.21 -16.51
N LEU A 231 1.99 3.39 -16.46
CA LEU A 231 1.27 2.95 -17.65
C LEU A 231 0.47 4.08 -18.33
N ASP A 232 -0.10 5.01 -17.56
CA ASP A 232 -0.80 6.20 -18.04
C ASP A 232 0.10 7.12 -18.89
N CYS A 233 1.41 7.07 -18.67
CA CYS A 233 2.38 7.83 -19.47
C CYS A 233 2.73 7.17 -20.82
N LEU A 234 2.36 5.91 -21.06
CA LEU A 234 2.80 5.15 -22.24
C LEU A 234 1.94 5.36 -23.51
N GLU A 235 0.82 6.10 -23.45
CA GLU A 235 -0.13 6.23 -24.58
C GLU A 235 -0.59 4.86 -25.16
N LEU A 236 -0.63 3.82 -24.33
CA LEU A 236 -0.93 2.42 -24.70
C LEU A 236 -2.35 1.97 -24.27
N ASP A 237 -3.37 2.81 -24.44
CA ASP A 237 -4.72 2.64 -23.85
C ASP A 237 -5.31 1.21 -23.97
N GLU A 238 -5.18 0.56 -25.13
CA GLU A 238 -5.73 -0.80 -25.33
C GLU A 238 -4.89 -1.91 -24.67
N ALA A 239 -3.59 -1.69 -24.48
CA ALA A 239 -2.64 -2.66 -23.95
C ALA A 239 -2.39 -2.49 -22.44
N GLN A 240 -2.70 -1.32 -21.87
CA GLN A 240 -2.49 -1.00 -20.45
C GLN A 240 -3.07 -2.06 -19.49
N PRO A 241 -4.34 -2.51 -19.60
CA PRO A 241 -4.86 -3.51 -18.67
C PRO A 241 -4.12 -4.85 -18.72
N SER A 242 -3.64 -5.23 -19.91
CA SER A 242 -2.85 -6.44 -20.10
C SER A 242 -1.44 -6.32 -19.52
N LEU A 243 -0.83 -5.13 -19.61
CA LEU A 243 0.47 -4.82 -19.00
C LEU A 243 0.36 -4.76 -17.48
N HIS A 244 -0.70 -4.15 -16.95
CA HIS A 244 -0.98 -4.16 -15.51
C HIS A 244 -1.07 -5.60 -14.98
N ASP A 245 -1.86 -6.45 -15.65
CA ASP A 245 -2.04 -7.86 -15.28
C ASP A 245 -0.78 -8.74 -15.41
N CYS A 246 0.28 -8.22 -16.03
CA CYS A 246 1.58 -8.89 -16.09
C CYS A 246 2.35 -8.80 -14.77
N ILE A 247 2.03 -7.83 -13.92
CA ILE A 247 2.64 -7.66 -12.61
C ILE A 247 1.87 -8.50 -11.61
N VAL A 248 2.56 -9.31 -10.81
CA VAL A 248 1.94 -10.17 -9.80
C VAL A 248 2.64 -9.99 -8.46
N PRO A 249 2.00 -9.35 -7.44
CA PRO A 249 2.59 -9.13 -6.12
C PRO A 249 2.55 -10.41 -5.27
N LEU A 250 3.66 -11.14 -5.30
CA LEU A 250 3.84 -12.46 -4.69
C LEU A 250 4.14 -12.44 -3.18
N LEU A 251 4.59 -11.33 -2.63
CA LEU A 251 4.78 -11.15 -1.19
C LEU A 251 4.51 -9.68 -0.88
N ALA A 252 3.68 -9.43 0.12
CA ALA A 252 3.42 -8.10 0.63
C ALA A 252 3.37 -8.15 2.16
N ASP A 253 4.54 -8.04 2.80
CA ASP A 253 4.69 -8.11 4.25
C ASP A 253 5.20 -6.77 4.78
N LEU A 254 4.30 -5.95 5.31
CA LEU A 254 4.61 -4.68 5.98
C LEU A 254 4.32 -4.86 7.47
N ALA A 255 5.37 -4.84 8.29
CA ALA A 255 5.28 -4.96 9.72
C ALA A 255 5.22 -3.58 10.39
N ASP A 256 4.35 -3.43 11.40
CA ASP A 256 4.22 -2.20 12.21
C ASP A 256 5.50 -1.78 12.97
N ASP A 257 6.59 -2.55 12.89
CA ASP A 257 7.87 -2.23 13.55
C ASP A 257 8.86 -1.49 12.63
N GLY A 258 8.37 -1.06 11.46
CA GLY A 258 9.13 -0.30 10.47
C GLY A 258 9.78 -1.18 9.39
N TRP A 259 9.59 -2.50 9.42
CA TRP A 259 10.12 -3.42 8.42
C TRP A 259 9.12 -3.70 7.32
N GLY A 260 9.58 -3.74 6.07
CA GLY A 260 8.75 -4.06 4.91
C GLY A 260 9.49 -4.93 3.90
N ASN A 261 8.83 -5.97 3.40
CA ASN A 261 9.35 -6.82 2.33
C ASN A 261 8.28 -7.04 1.26
N LEU A 262 8.56 -6.62 0.03
CA LEU A 262 7.67 -6.83 -1.12
C LEU A 262 8.38 -7.66 -2.18
N LEU A 263 7.69 -8.63 -2.76
CA LEU A 263 8.16 -9.40 -3.92
C LEU A 263 7.09 -9.33 -4.99
N SER A 264 7.43 -8.82 -6.16
CA SER A 264 6.59 -8.87 -7.34
C SER A 264 7.27 -9.62 -8.47
N ARG A 265 6.48 -10.26 -9.32
CA ARG A 265 6.95 -10.87 -10.56
C ARG A 265 6.27 -10.19 -11.73
N ILE A 266 7.06 -9.65 -12.64
CA ILE A 266 6.59 -9.10 -13.91
C ILE A 266 6.76 -10.18 -14.97
N TYR A 267 5.65 -10.74 -15.43
CA TYR A 267 5.64 -11.70 -16.53
C TYR A 267 5.73 -10.97 -17.87
N SER A 268 6.56 -11.44 -18.78
CA SER A 268 6.60 -10.88 -20.13
C SER A 268 5.26 -11.14 -20.86
N PRO A 269 4.65 -10.13 -21.51
CA PRO A 269 3.47 -10.32 -22.35
C PRO A 269 3.81 -10.99 -23.70
N THR A 270 5.05 -10.87 -24.17
CA THR A 270 5.47 -11.33 -25.52
C THR A 270 6.26 -12.64 -25.49
N ASN A 271 6.86 -13.00 -24.35
CA ASN A 271 7.75 -14.16 -24.22
C ASN A 271 7.44 -14.97 -22.94
N PRO A 272 7.78 -16.28 -22.90
CA PRO A 272 7.65 -17.10 -21.70
C PRO A 272 8.80 -16.83 -20.70
N ALA A 273 8.90 -15.58 -20.26
CA ALA A 273 9.95 -15.03 -19.42
C ALA A 273 9.34 -14.15 -18.32
N ALA A 274 10.15 -13.80 -17.32
CA ALA A 274 9.73 -12.92 -16.23
C ALA A 274 10.93 -12.19 -15.60
N VAL A 275 10.63 -11.17 -14.79
CA VAL A 275 11.58 -10.53 -13.89
C VAL A 275 10.96 -10.49 -12.50
N ASP A 276 11.66 -10.99 -11.48
CA ASP A 276 11.27 -10.72 -10.10
C ASP A 276 11.86 -9.40 -9.65
N VAL A 277 11.11 -8.63 -8.87
CA VAL A 277 11.54 -7.42 -8.20
C VAL A 277 11.25 -7.57 -6.71
N TYR A 278 12.25 -7.31 -5.87
CA TYR A 278 12.16 -7.43 -4.42
C TYR A 278 12.53 -6.11 -3.76
N LEU A 279 11.66 -5.60 -2.91
CA LEU A 279 11.92 -4.46 -2.04
C LEU A 279 12.18 -4.97 -0.62
N GLU A 280 13.28 -4.51 -0.03
CA GLU A 280 13.59 -4.62 1.38
C GLU A 280 13.62 -3.21 1.97
N TYR A 281 12.78 -2.96 2.97
CA TYR A 281 12.66 -1.65 3.59
C TYR A 281 12.75 -1.76 5.11
N HIS A 282 13.41 -0.76 5.71
CA HIS A 282 13.41 -0.53 7.14
C HIS A 282 13.40 0.97 7.44
N TYR A 283 12.52 1.39 8.35
CA TYR A 283 12.57 2.72 8.92
C TYR A 283 12.19 2.68 10.40
N ARG A 284 13.08 3.19 11.25
CA ARG A 284 12.80 3.27 12.69
C ARG A 284 13.44 4.48 13.32
N THR A 285 12.61 5.32 13.91
CA THR A 285 13.06 6.43 14.75
C THR A 285 13.53 5.91 16.11
N ARG A 286 14.68 6.40 16.56
CA ARG A 286 15.23 6.20 17.90
C ARG A 286 15.34 7.54 18.61
N TYR A 287 15.64 7.50 19.91
CA TYR A 287 15.78 8.72 20.70
C TYR A 287 16.88 9.68 20.18
N GLN A 288 17.94 9.14 19.55
CA GLN A 288 19.10 9.91 19.06
C GLN A 288 19.57 9.48 17.65
N SER A 289 18.80 8.67 16.94
CA SER A 289 19.17 8.20 15.60
C SER A 289 17.95 7.80 14.79
N VAL A 290 18.14 7.65 13.49
CA VAL A 290 17.17 7.03 12.58
C VAL A 290 17.86 5.85 11.92
N GLU A 291 17.25 4.67 12.01
CA GLU A 291 17.64 3.52 11.21
C GLU A 291 16.82 3.57 9.93
N PHE A 292 17.48 3.65 8.77
CA PHE A 292 16.81 3.68 7.47
C PHE A 292 17.60 2.89 6.44
N PHE A 293 16.89 2.03 5.70
CA PHE A 293 17.35 1.56 4.40
C PHE A 293 16.16 1.19 3.50
N CYS A 294 16.36 1.33 2.20
CA CYS A 294 15.45 0.91 1.14
C CYS A 294 16.29 0.31 0.02
N ASN A 295 16.15 -1.00 -0.19
CA ASN A 295 16.92 -1.76 -1.17
C ASN A 295 15.97 -2.40 -2.17
N VAL A 296 16.16 -2.13 -3.45
CA VAL A 296 15.46 -2.81 -4.54
C VAL A 296 16.43 -3.76 -5.21
N TYR A 297 15.99 -5.00 -5.41
CA TYR A 297 16.73 -6.04 -6.10
C TYR A 297 15.89 -6.59 -7.24
N TYR A 298 16.54 -7.10 -8.28
CA TYR A 298 15.88 -7.75 -9.40
C TYR A 298 16.48 -9.12 -9.71
N ARG A 299 15.68 -10.03 -10.26
CA ARG A 299 16.13 -11.35 -10.73
C ARG A 299 15.57 -11.64 -12.12
N PRO A 300 16.39 -11.61 -13.18
CA PRO A 300 15.93 -11.93 -14.53
C PRO A 300 15.67 -13.42 -14.69
N GLN A 301 14.53 -13.76 -15.30
CA GLN A 301 14.18 -15.12 -15.71
C GLN A 301 13.94 -15.12 -17.23
N PRO A 302 15.01 -15.18 -18.05
CA PRO A 302 14.89 -15.11 -19.52
C PRO A 302 14.10 -16.28 -20.11
N SER A 303 13.93 -17.37 -19.36
CA SER A 303 13.01 -18.44 -19.68
C SER A 303 12.48 -19.04 -18.38
N ILE A 304 11.17 -19.19 -18.28
CA ILE A 304 10.53 -19.87 -17.17
C ILE A 304 10.67 -21.39 -17.38
N THR A 305 11.50 -22.03 -16.55
CA THR A 305 11.83 -23.46 -16.67
C THR A 305 11.11 -24.35 -15.66
N GLU A 306 10.53 -23.77 -14.61
CA GLU A 306 9.87 -24.50 -13.53
C GLU A 306 8.37 -24.16 -13.46
N THR A 307 7.54 -25.19 -13.37
CA THR A 307 6.09 -25.05 -13.17
C THR A 307 5.73 -24.66 -11.73
N LYS A 308 6.62 -24.98 -10.78
CA LYS A 308 6.40 -24.67 -9.36
C LYS A 308 6.72 -23.20 -9.11
N LEU A 309 5.75 -22.49 -8.52
CA LEU A 309 6.00 -21.15 -7.99
C LEU A 309 6.96 -21.23 -6.80
N THR A 310 8.08 -20.52 -6.88
CA THR A 310 9.07 -20.42 -5.80
C THR A 310 9.19 -18.97 -5.33
N LEU A 311 8.81 -18.74 -4.07
CA LEU A 311 8.95 -17.45 -3.38
C LEU A 311 10.36 -17.37 -2.77
N SER A 312 11.35 -17.15 -3.63
CA SER A 312 12.72 -16.93 -3.17
C SER A 312 12.90 -15.46 -2.86
N THR A 313 13.17 -15.12 -1.60
CA THR A 313 13.62 -13.78 -1.21
C THR A 313 15.14 -13.79 -0.99
N PRO A 314 15.84 -12.65 -1.17
CA PRO A 314 17.16 -12.46 -0.61
C PRO A 314 17.09 -12.70 0.90
N ARG A 315 17.90 -13.64 1.43
CA ARG A 315 17.92 -13.93 2.88
C ARG A 315 19.09 -13.29 3.61
N SER A 316 20.10 -12.87 2.86
CA SER A 316 21.29 -12.20 3.35
C SER A 316 22.04 -11.58 2.18
N PRO A 317 22.92 -10.58 2.43
CA PRO A 317 23.83 -10.03 1.42
C PRO A 317 24.68 -11.11 0.72
N THR A 318 24.93 -12.23 1.40
CA THR A 318 25.72 -13.37 0.88
C THR A 318 24.89 -14.41 0.12
N LYS A 319 23.55 -14.37 0.21
CA LYS A 319 22.64 -15.33 -0.44
C LYS A 319 21.51 -14.59 -1.14
N LEU A 320 21.86 -13.95 -2.24
CA LEU A 320 20.93 -13.22 -3.08
C LEU A 320 20.05 -14.14 -3.96
N ASN A 321 20.25 -15.46 -3.99
CA ASN A 321 19.36 -16.40 -4.73
C ASN A 321 19.09 -16.01 -6.21
N GLY A 322 20.10 -15.45 -6.88
CA GLY A 322 20.02 -14.97 -8.26
C GLY A 322 19.57 -13.51 -8.40
N PHE A 323 19.14 -12.86 -7.30
CA PHE A 323 18.89 -11.43 -7.27
C PHE A 323 20.19 -10.63 -7.41
N ARG A 324 20.03 -9.45 -8.01
CA ARG A 324 21.07 -8.43 -8.19
C ARG A 324 20.53 -7.11 -7.64
N PRO A 325 21.36 -6.29 -6.97
CA PRO A 325 20.93 -4.97 -6.53
C PRO A 325 20.54 -4.11 -7.76
N LEU A 326 19.42 -3.39 -7.65
CA LEU A 326 19.01 -2.33 -8.57
C LEU A 326 19.43 -0.98 -7.96
N LEU A 327 18.92 -0.71 -6.75
CA LEU A 327 19.27 0.46 -5.97
C LEU A 327 19.35 0.08 -4.49
N GLN A 328 20.23 0.75 -3.77
CA GLN A 328 20.30 0.68 -2.31
C GLN A 328 20.40 2.10 -1.79
N MET A 329 19.58 2.44 -0.81
CA MET A 329 19.67 3.70 -0.10
C MET A 329 19.55 3.43 1.40
N GLY A 330 20.23 4.23 2.21
CA GLY A 330 20.20 4.07 3.65
C GLY A 330 20.95 5.18 4.37
N LEU A 331 20.93 5.10 5.69
CA LEU A 331 21.74 5.95 6.57
C LEU A 331 22.78 5.09 7.25
N ALA A 332 24.06 5.42 7.06
CA ALA A 332 25.15 4.82 7.83
C ALA A 332 25.14 5.34 9.26
N ASP A 333 25.26 4.43 10.21
CA ASP A 333 25.30 4.75 11.64
C ASP A 333 26.75 5.08 12.06
N MET A 334 27.14 6.36 11.96
CA MET A 334 28.35 6.89 12.59
C MET A 334 28.08 7.17 14.08
N PRO A 335 29.08 7.02 14.96
CA PRO A 335 28.95 6.33 16.24
C PRO A 335 27.73 6.77 17.07
N PRO A 336 26.96 5.80 17.62
CA PRO A 336 25.72 6.09 18.34
C PRO A 336 25.97 7.02 19.53
N GLY A 337 25.13 8.05 19.68
CA GLY A 337 25.15 8.97 20.83
C GLY A 337 24.90 10.44 20.47
N LYS A 338 25.33 11.35 21.35
CA LYS A 338 25.13 12.82 21.24
C LYS A 338 25.71 13.48 19.98
N ARG A 339 26.49 12.75 19.17
CA ARG A 339 27.13 13.24 17.93
C ARG A 339 26.66 12.48 16.68
N TRP A 340 25.52 11.80 16.76
CA TRP A 340 24.95 11.12 15.60
C TRP A 340 24.75 12.13 14.46
N ARG A 341 25.26 11.79 13.28
CA ARG A 341 25.01 12.48 12.03
C ARG A 341 24.64 11.42 11.00
N ALA A 342 23.50 11.63 10.34
CA ALA A 342 23.09 10.79 9.23
C ALA A 342 24.13 10.93 8.11
N ILE A 343 24.80 9.85 7.73
CA ILE A 343 25.54 9.80 6.47
C ILE A 343 24.71 9.00 5.51
N GLU A 344 24.32 9.63 4.42
CA GLU A 344 23.54 8.98 3.40
C GLU A 344 24.42 8.02 2.59
N GLU A 345 23.97 6.79 2.44
CA GLU A 345 24.56 5.80 1.55
C GLU A 345 23.58 5.54 0.42
N ARG A 346 24.01 5.74 -0.83
CA ARG A 346 23.18 5.52 -2.01
C ARG A 346 24.00 4.82 -3.09
N THR A 347 23.50 3.70 -3.63
CA THR A 347 24.10 2.97 -4.75
C THR A 347 23.06 2.63 -5.81
N PHE A 348 23.47 2.68 -7.08
CA PHE A 348 22.66 2.28 -8.22
C PHE A 348 23.45 1.27 -9.05
N ASP A 349 23.03 0.00 -9.04
CA ASP A 349 23.80 -1.15 -9.51
C ASP A 349 23.19 -1.81 -10.75
N LEU A 350 22.59 -0.99 -11.62
CA LEU A 350 22.15 -1.41 -12.94
C LEU A 350 23.04 -0.77 -14.00
N SER A 351 23.66 -1.58 -14.86
CA SER A 351 24.38 -1.09 -16.05
C SER A 351 23.45 -0.99 -17.26
N GLU A 352 23.78 -0.13 -18.23
CA GLU A 352 23.06 -0.03 -19.51
C GLU A 352 22.85 -1.41 -20.17
N ALA A 353 23.89 -2.25 -20.21
CA ALA A 353 23.80 -3.59 -20.81
C ALA A 353 22.81 -4.50 -20.07
N GLN A 354 22.72 -4.38 -18.74
CA GLN A 354 21.73 -5.11 -17.94
C GLN A 354 20.33 -4.54 -18.15
N ALA A 355 20.16 -3.22 -18.19
CA ALA A 355 18.88 -2.56 -18.44
C ALA A 355 18.30 -2.98 -19.80
N ARG A 356 19.11 -2.92 -20.87
CA ARG A 356 18.73 -3.42 -22.21
C ARG A 356 18.44 -4.93 -22.22
N SER A 357 19.10 -5.71 -21.37
CA SER A 357 18.79 -7.13 -21.23
C SER A 357 17.45 -7.38 -20.55
N LEU A 358 17.10 -6.60 -19.52
CA LEU A 358 15.81 -6.69 -18.84
C LEU A 358 14.66 -6.26 -19.75
N HIS A 359 14.85 -5.15 -20.46
CA HIS A 359 13.92 -4.66 -21.47
C HIS A 359 13.63 -5.75 -22.52
N ARG A 360 14.65 -6.39 -23.09
CA ARG A 360 14.47 -7.50 -24.03
C ARG A 360 13.80 -8.74 -23.42
N ILE A 361 14.03 -9.03 -22.15
CA ILE A 361 13.37 -10.14 -21.45
C ILE A 361 11.87 -9.89 -21.33
N LEU A 362 11.47 -8.65 -21.01
CA LEU A 362 10.08 -8.29 -20.78
C LEU A 362 9.31 -8.03 -22.07
N PHE A 363 9.88 -7.27 -23.01
CA PHE A 363 9.15 -6.79 -24.18
C PHE A 363 9.59 -7.46 -25.49
N GLY A 364 10.77 -8.09 -25.52
CA GLY A 364 11.34 -8.73 -26.70
C GLY A 364 12.37 -7.86 -27.42
N GLU A 365 12.77 -8.28 -28.61
CA GLU A 365 13.68 -7.48 -29.47
C GLU A 365 12.87 -6.63 -30.43
N ALA A 366 13.15 -5.32 -30.48
CA ALA A 366 12.54 -4.41 -31.44
C ALA A 366 12.67 -4.95 -32.86
N SER A 367 11.59 -4.87 -33.62
CA SER A 367 11.58 -5.29 -35.02
C SER A 367 12.58 -4.45 -35.82
N ALA A 368 13.28 -5.07 -36.77
CA ALA A 368 14.16 -4.28 -37.64
C ALA A 368 13.27 -3.38 -38.52
N SER A 369 13.27 -2.07 -38.22
CA SER A 369 12.54 -1.02 -38.93
C SER A 369 12.51 -1.29 -40.44
N GLY A 370 11.36 -1.72 -40.97
CA GLY A 370 11.14 -1.93 -42.41
C GLY A 370 10.58 -3.29 -42.84
N SER A 371 10.42 -4.27 -41.94
CA SER A 371 9.50 -5.38 -42.24
C SER A 371 8.08 -4.92 -41.90
N GLU A 372 7.22 -4.75 -42.90
CA GLU A 372 5.77 -4.67 -42.69
C GLU A 372 5.38 -5.82 -41.77
N SER A 373 5.08 -5.51 -40.51
CA SER A 373 4.67 -6.54 -39.57
C SER A 373 3.26 -6.96 -39.98
N ASP A 374 3.10 -8.24 -40.28
CA ASP A 374 1.80 -8.88 -40.51
C ASP A 374 1.03 -9.03 -39.17
N SER A 375 1.35 -8.16 -38.20
CA SER A 375 0.82 -8.18 -36.86
C SER A 375 -0.63 -7.73 -36.89
N THR A 376 -1.46 -8.42 -36.12
CA THR A 376 -2.90 -8.20 -36.13
C THR A 376 -3.29 -6.90 -35.40
N THR A 377 -2.36 -6.38 -34.59
CA THR A 377 -2.50 -5.17 -33.75
C THR A 377 -1.55 -4.04 -34.13
N GLY A 378 -0.40 -4.32 -34.76
CA GLY A 378 0.58 -3.29 -35.12
C GLY A 378 1.46 -2.84 -33.97
N LEU A 379 1.43 -3.50 -32.80
CA LEU A 379 1.98 -2.96 -31.56
C LEU A 379 3.27 -3.70 -31.16
N ASP A 380 4.42 -3.09 -31.45
CA ASP A 380 5.73 -3.59 -31.01
C ASP A 380 6.10 -2.98 -29.65
N LEU A 381 5.76 -3.68 -28.56
CA LEU A 381 6.07 -3.21 -27.20
C LEU A 381 7.56 -2.91 -26.96
N ALA A 382 8.47 -3.53 -27.71
CA ALA A 382 9.89 -3.26 -27.56
C ALA A 382 10.32 -1.92 -28.19
N GLU A 383 9.52 -1.37 -29.11
CA GLU A 383 9.68 -0.02 -29.65
C GLU A 383 8.91 1.02 -28.85
N GLU A 384 7.70 0.68 -28.38
CA GLU A 384 6.81 1.60 -27.66
C GLU A 384 7.23 1.86 -26.21
N ILE A 385 7.80 0.86 -25.53
CA ILE A 385 8.23 1.00 -24.13
C ILE A 385 9.74 1.19 -24.12
N SER A 386 10.22 2.32 -23.59
CA SER A 386 11.64 2.62 -23.45
C SER A 386 12.31 1.86 -22.31
N VAL A 387 13.65 1.89 -22.25
CA VAL A 387 14.41 1.33 -21.12
C VAL A 387 14.11 2.08 -19.82
N ARG A 388 13.86 3.39 -19.89
CA ARG A 388 13.48 4.24 -18.76
C ARG A 388 12.16 3.77 -18.16
N GLU A 389 11.10 3.69 -18.97
CA GLU A 389 9.78 3.26 -18.52
C GLU A 389 9.79 1.81 -18.01
N MET A 390 10.64 0.95 -18.59
CA MET A 390 10.85 -0.39 -18.04
C MET A 390 11.40 -0.34 -16.61
N ILE A 391 12.39 0.53 -16.33
CA ILE A 391 12.96 0.68 -14.97
C ILE A 391 11.91 1.25 -14.01
N GLU A 392 11.15 2.26 -14.44
CA GLU A 392 10.03 2.82 -13.67
C GLU A 392 8.98 1.74 -13.37
N LEU A 393 8.67 0.86 -14.32
CA LEU A 393 7.78 -0.28 -14.10
C LEU A 393 8.36 -1.30 -13.11
N LEU A 394 9.69 -1.52 -13.10
CA LEU A 394 10.32 -2.35 -12.06
C LEU A 394 10.07 -1.75 -10.67
N LEU A 395 10.29 -0.45 -10.51
CA LEU A 395 10.07 0.26 -9.24
C LEU A 395 8.59 0.25 -8.84
N ALA A 396 7.70 0.56 -9.77
CA ALA A 396 6.26 0.56 -9.58
C ALA A 396 5.72 -0.82 -9.19
N SER A 397 6.31 -1.90 -9.68
CA SER A 397 5.90 -3.27 -9.32
C SER A 397 6.05 -3.58 -7.84
N VAL A 398 6.94 -2.87 -7.12
CA VAL A 398 7.09 -2.95 -5.66
C VAL A 398 6.56 -1.68 -4.99
N GLY A 399 5.65 -0.99 -5.67
CA GLY A 399 4.90 0.14 -5.16
C GLY A 399 5.63 1.47 -5.19
N ILE A 400 6.84 1.57 -5.78
CA ILE A 400 7.60 2.84 -5.91
C ILE A 400 7.16 3.59 -7.17
N ALA A 401 6.30 4.60 -6.99
CA ALA A 401 5.87 5.50 -8.06
C ALA A 401 6.94 6.57 -8.33
N PHE A 402 7.81 6.32 -9.32
CA PHE A 402 8.88 7.23 -9.71
C PHE A 402 8.67 7.73 -11.12
N TYR A 403 8.84 9.04 -11.33
CA TYR A 403 8.85 9.68 -12.64
C TYR A 403 10.23 10.26 -12.93
N THR A 404 10.84 9.82 -14.03
CA THR A 404 12.10 10.36 -14.52
C THR A 404 11.82 11.47 -15.52
N ALA A 405 12.22 12.69 -15.20
CA ALA A 405 12.03 13.83 -16.08
C ALA A 405 12.83 13.68 -17.39
N PHE A 406 12.19 14.03 -18.49
CA PHE A 406 12.74 13.97 -19.84
C PHE A 406 12.90 15.34 -20.47
N ASP A 407 11.93 16.23 -20.26
CA ASP A 407 11.99 17.60 -20.75
C ASP A 407 12.66 18.52 -19.73
N PRO A 408 13.44 19.52 -20.17
CA PRO A 408 14.21 20.38 -19.28
C PRO A 408 13.37 21.28 -18.36
N ASP A 409 12.06 21.33 -18.59
CA ASP A 409 11.09 22.07 -17.79
C ASP A 409 10.38 21.15 -16.76
N ASP A 410 10.61 19.83 -16.82
CA ASP A 410 10.12 18.84 -15.87
C ASP A 410 11.12 18.61 -14.73
N GLU A 411 10.63 18.10 -13.60
CA GLU A 411 11.45 17.72 -12.46
C GLU A 411 11.30 16.22 -12.17
N ASP A 412 12.40 15.58 -11.78
CA ASP A 412 12.35 14.20 -11.27
C ASP A 412 11.48 14.19 -10.02
N ASP A 413 10.46 13.34 -10.03
CA ASP A 413 9.44 13.34 -9.01
C ASP A 413 9.21 11.93 -8.46
N VAL A 414 9.20 11.85 -7.14
CA VAL A 414 8.65 10.72 -6.42
C VAL A 414 7.40 11.31 -5.79
N ASP A 415 6.22 10.87 -6.22
CA ASP A 415 5.00 11.26 -5.51
C ASP A 415 5.24 10.98 -4.04
N SER A 416 5.01 11.97 -3.16
CA SER A 416 5.36 11.90 -1.74
C SER A 416 5.04 10.52 -1.21
N PHE A 417 6.08 9.71 -1.08
CA PHE A 417 5.90 8.28 -1.00
C PHE A 417 5.38 7.96 0.38
N GLU A 418 4.09 7.66 0.49
CA GLU A 418 3.48 7.13 1.70
C GLU A 418 2.88 5.76 1.34
N MET A 419 3.73 4.74 1.17
CA MET A 419 3.25 3.35 1.20
C MET A 419 2.96 2.97 2.65
N GLY A 420 1.84 3.43 3.21
CA GLY A 420 1.58 3.30 4.64
C GLY A 420 2.62 4.09 5.46
N GLU A 421 3.51 3.41 6.19
CA GLU A 421 4.61 4.01 6.97
C GLU A 421 5.94 4.15 6.19
N LEU A 422 5.99 3.72 4.91
CA LEU A 422 7.19 3.85 4.09
C LEU A 422 7.42 5.31 3.71
N ARG A 423 8.42 5.98 4.30
CA ARG A 423 8.77 7.38 4.04
C ARG A 423 9.99 7.48 3.15
N TRP A 424 9.88 8.24 2.07
CA TRP A 424 11.02 8.72 1.28
C TRP A 424 11.54 10.09 1.75
N GLU A 425 11.09 10.55 2.92
CA GLU A 425 11.51 11.82 3.51
C GLU A 425 12.87 11.67 4.21
N GLY A 426 13.81 12.57 3.89
CA GLY A 426 15.07 12.70 4.62
C GLY A 426 16.34 12.47 3.79
N LEU A 427 16.22 12.32 2.47
CA LEU A 427 17.36 12.26 1.58
C LEU A 427 17.25 13.35 0.50
N ASP A 428 17.68 14.57 0.81
CA ASP A 428 17.61 15.71 -0.12
C ASP A 428 18.29 15.34 -1.45
N GLY A 429 17.60 15.59 -2.56
CA GLY A 429 18.09 15.24 -3.90
C GLY A 429 18.06 13.76 -4.29
N SER A 430 17.43 12.86 -3.51
CA SER A 430 17.30 11.44 -3.89
C SER A 430 16.57 11.20 -5.20
N ALA A 431 15.49 11.95 -5.46
CA ALA A 431 14.74 11.84 -6.71
C ALA A 431 15.64 12.21 -7.90
N ARG A 432 16.39 13.32 -7.80
CA ARG A 432 17.34 13.76 -8.82
C ARG A 432 18.48 12.77 -9.02
N TRP A 433 19.04 12.24 -7.93
CA TRP A 433 20.08 11.21 -8.01
C TRP A 433 19.57 9.96 -8.74
N LEU A 434 18.38 9.47 -8.39
CA LEU A 434 17.79 8.29 -9.01
C LEU A 434 17.47 8.57 -10.49
N GLY A 435 16.82 9.70 -10.80
CA GLY A 435 16.49 10.11 -12.16
C GLY A 435 17.73 10.23 -13.06
N ARG A 436 18.81 10.84 -12.56
CA ARG A 436 20.11 10.90 -13.26
C ARG A 436 20.65 9.52 -13.59
N ASN A 437 20.63 8.59 -12.63
CA ASN A 437 21.12 7.23 -12.85
C ASN A 437 20.25 6.48 -13.87
N ILE A 438 18.91 6.62 -13.80
CA ILE A 438 17.98 6.04 -14.77
C ILE A 438 18.25 6.59 -16.18
N ARG A 439 18.31 7.92 -16.36
CA ARG A 439 18.66 8.54 -17.65
C ARG A 439 19.98 8.01 -18.19
N SER A 440 21.01 7.95 -17.34
CA SER A 440 22.34 7.48 -17.72
C SER A 440 22.35 6.05 -18.25
N VAL A 441 21.54 5.14 -17.68
CA VAL A 441 21.50 3.73 -18.11
C VAL A 441 20.52 3.47 -19.25
N SER A 442 19.52 4.34 -19.40
CA SER A 442 18.61 4.35 -20.54
C SER A 442 19.25 4.93 -21.80
N GLY A 443 20.31 5.73 -21.64
CA GLY A 443 20.98 6.45 -22.73
C GLY A 443 20.29 7.77 -23.08
N ASP A 444 19.47 8.29 -22.17
CA ASP A 444 18.78 9.56 -22.32
C ASP A 444 19.77 10.73 -22.12
N ALA A 445 19.41 11.90 -22.64
CA ALA A 445 20.21 13.09 -22.45
C ALA A 445 20.19 13.51 -20.97
N PRO A 446 21.34 13.90 -20.39
CA PRO A 446 21.37 14.38 -19.01
C PRO A 446 20.65 15.73 -18.88
N MET A 447 20.01 15.95 -17.74
CA MET A 447 19.42 17.24 -17.38
C MET A 447 20.48 18.28 -17.06
N LYS A 448 20.11 19.57 -17.11
CA LYS A 448 21.03 20.68 -16.80
C LYS A 448 21.66 20.55 -15.40
N ASP A 449 20.90 20.02 -14.46
CA ASP A 449 21.31 19.89 -13.06
C ASP A 449 21.96 18.54 -12.73
N ASP A 450 21.97 17.56 -13.65
CA ASP A 450 22.61 16.25 -13.43
C ASP A 450 24.14 16.37 -13.21
N ASN A 451 24.73 17.46 -13.72
CA ASN A 451 26.16 17.78 -13.63
C ASN A 451 26.51 18.68 -12.44
N LYS A 452 25.52 19.14 -11.66
CA LYS A 452 25.78 19.85 -10.42
C LYS A 452 25.96 18.79 -9.33
N ASP A 453 27.20 18.54 -8.91
CA ASP A 453 27.47 17.77 -7.70
C ASP A 453 26.79 18.49 -6.52
N SER A 454 25.61 18.02 -6.12
CA SER A 454 24.86 18.54 -4.96
C SER A 454 25.51 18.16 -3.63
N ASP A 455 26.48 17.23 -3.63
CA ASP A 455 27.04 16.66 -2.41
C ASP A 455 28.16 17.51 -1.79
N LYS A 456 28.32 18.76 -2.25
CA LYS A 456 29.08 19.78 -1.54
C LYS A 456 28.10 20.67 -0.79
N GLU A 457 27.48 20.12 0.24
CA GLU A 457 27.05 20.97 1.34
C GLU A 457 28.32 21.48 2.02
N ASP A 458 28.55 22.78 1.88
CA ASP A 458 29.58 23.50 2.60
C ASP A 458 29.33 23.31 4.11
N ASP A 459 30.11 22.42 4.73
CA ASP A 459 30.22 22.15 6.16
C ASP A 459 30.79 23.37 6.94
N ASP A 460 30.38 24.60 6.60
CA ASP A 460 30.71 25.84 7.30
C ASP A 460 29.73 26.10 8.47
N TYR A 461 29.32 25.05 9.18
CA TYR A 461 28.80 25.22 10.53
C TYR A 461 29.99 25.31 11.48
N GLU A 462 30.54 26.53 11.58
CA GLU A 462 31.46 26.92 12.63
C GLU A 462 30.84 26.55 13.99
N ASP A 463 31.37 25.49 14.60
CA ASP A 463 31.12 25.04 15.98
C ASP A 463 31.64 26.13 16.95
N GLU A 464 30.91 27.25 17.06
CA GLU A 464 31.08 28.27 18.10
C GLU A 464 30.17 27.96 19.31
N ASP A 465 30.19 26.72 19.79
CA ASP A 465 29.59 26.38 21.07
C ASP A 465 30.70 25.87 22.02
N GLU A 466 31.59 26.80 22.36
CA GLU A 466 32.49 26.74 23.52
C GLU A 466 31.64 26.77 24.80
N TYR A 467 30.90 25.69 25.07
CA TYR A 467 30.36 25.44 26.42
C TYR A 467 31.54 25.09 27.32
N SER A 468 32.14 26.15 27.84
CA SER A 468 33.00 26.16 29.02
C SER A 468 32.30 25.36 30.14
N ASP A 469 32.77 24.13 30.35
CA ASP A 469 32.61 23.40 31.61
C ASP A 469 33.29 24.21 32.73
N GLU A 470 32.59 25.24 33.23
CA GLU A 470 32.85 25.80 34.54
C GLU A 470 31.82 25.18 35.51
N ASP A 471 32.27 24.09 36.13
CA ASP A 471 32.30 23.83 37.57
C ASP A 471 31.16 24.39 38.47
N ASP A 472 30.83 23.54 39.45
CA ASP A 472 30.28 23.85 40.78
C ASP A 472 28.75 23.96 40.93
N GLU A 473 28.09 23.45 41.97
CA GLU A 473 28.39 22.60 43.11
C GLU A 473 27.01 22.29 43.74
N ASP A 474 26.94 21.24 44.56
CA ASP A 474 25.96 21.09 45.66
C ASP A 474 24.51 20.61 45.35
N PHE A 475 24.38 19.33 45.00
CA PHE A 475 23.17 18.58 45.40
C PHE A 475 23.41 17.87 46.74
N GLY A 476 23.06 18.60 47.80
CA GLY A 476 23.08 18.17 49.18
C GLY A 476 22.47 16.78 49.40
N ARG A 477 23.28 15.91 50.01
CA ARG A 477 22.85 14.66 50.66
C ARG A 477 21.92 14.98 51.83
N GLY A 478 20.62 15.04 51.57
CA GLY A 478 19.58 14.93 52.59
C GLY A 478 19.41 13.49 53.03
N GLY A 479 20.13 13.09 54.08
CA GLY A 479 19.86 11.85 54.82
C GLY A 479 18.48 11.90 55.48
N GLY A 480 17.57 11.08 54.98
CA GLY A 480 16.25 10.84 55.57
C GLY A 480 16.13 9.39 56.01
N ASP A 481 16.47 9.16 57.29
CA ASP A 481 16.26 7.93 58.04
C ASP A 481 14.76 7.72 58.25
N CYS A 482 14.16 6.67 57.66
CA CYS A 482 12.79 6.24 57.96
C CYS A 482 12.74 4.71 58.08
N ARG A 483 12.96 4.23 59.29
CA ARG A 483 12.49 2.92 59.79
C ARG A 483 10.96 2.92 59.82
N HIS A 484 10.34 1.81 59.40
CA HIS A 484 9.23 1.09 60.07
C HIS A 484 9.00 -0.21 59.27
N GLN A 485 9.29 -1.37 59.89
CA GLN A 485 8.33 -2.30 60.52
C GLN A 485 7.39 -2.98 59.54
#